data_AF-A0A7J8JSL9-F1
#
_entry.id   AF-A0A7J8JSL9-F1
#
_cell.length_a   1.000
_cell.length_b   1.000
_cell.length_c   1.000
_cell.angle_alpha   90.00
_cell.angle_beta   90.00
_cell.angle_gamma   90.00
#
_symmetry.space_group_name_H-M   'P 1'
#
loop_
_entity.id
_entity.type
_entity.pdbx_description
1 polymer ?
#
loop_
_entity_poly.entity_id
_entity_poly.type
_entity_poly.pdbx_seq_one_letter_code
_entity_poly.pdbx_strand_id
1 'polypeptide(L)'
;MEAELNSTIKTMEVKLSSLETGSSSGNGKVGTASTKYYDDIYFDSDSEDEDKTAQVSKKKKKKRHRIPTNDELLYDPEKDNRDQAWVDARRRGYHGFGIQRPRQQQQPVPNSDAVLNCPACMTTLCLDCQRHESYKTQYRAMFVMNCSVNKEEVLRYKTPENRKKKRGHKKMRSNHEDAAEQAETDVEEIYHPVMCTECSTEVAVYDKDEVFHFFNVLASHS
;
A
#
# COMPACT_ATOMS: atom_id res chain seq x y z
N MET A 1 -0.29 -25.16 17.04
CA MET A 1 -1.16 -24.77 15.90
C MET A 1 -0.36 -24.52 14.63
N GLU A 2 0.81 -23.85 14.68
CA GLU A 2 1.64 -23.59 13.48
C GLU A 2 2.42 -24.82 12.97
N ALA A 3 2.87 -25.70 13.86
CA ALA A 3 3.63 -26.90 13.48
C ALA A 3 2.79 -27.94 12.71
N GLU A 4 1.48 -28.01 12.96
CA GLU A 4 0.58 -28.95 12.28
C GLU A 4 0.23 -28.46 10.86
N LEU A 5 0.09 -27.15 10.68
CA LEU A 5 -0.14 -26.53 9.37
C LEU A 5 1.06 -26.74 8.43
N ASN A 6 2.28 -26.56 8.94
CA ASN A 6 3.50 -26.78 8.15
C ASN A 6 3.71 -28.25 7.75
N SER A 7 3.24 -29.20 8.58
CA SER A 7 3.27 -30.63 8.24
C SER A 7 2.30 -30.95 7.09
N THR A 8 1.16 -30.28 7.04
CA THR A 8 0.12 -30.48 6.03
C THR A 8 0.53 -29.88 4.68
N ILE A 9 1.16 -28.70 4.69
CA ILE A 9 1.72 -28.06 3.48
C ILE A 9 2.82 -28.93 2.88
N LYS A 10 3.72 -29.44 3.72
CA LYS A 10 4.84 -30.28 3.27
C LYS A 10 4.39 -31.65 2.72
N THR A 11 3.29 -32.19 3.22
CA THR A 11 2.69 -33.43 2.67
C THR A 11 1.97 -33.18 1.34
N MET A 12 1.40 -32.00 1.13
CA MET A 12 0.81 -31.63 -0.17
C MET A 12 1.88 -31.38 -1.24
N GLU A 13 3.00 -30.75 -0.89
CA GLU A 13 4.13 -30.51 -1.80
C GLU A 13 4.79 -31.82 -2.25
N VAL A 14 4.97 -32.79 -1.34
CA VAL A 14 5.53 -34.11 -1.67
C VAL A 14 4.59 -34.90 -2.59
N LYS A 15 3.27 -34.78 -2.41
CA LYS A 15 2.27 -35.42 -3.27
C LYS A 15 2.23 -34.81 -4.68
N LEU A 16 2.44 -33.50 -4.80
CA LEU A 16 2.56 -32.81 -6.10
C LEU A 16 3.84 -33.24 -6.82
N SER A 17 4.98 -33.32 -6.11
CA SER A 17 6.24 -33.79 -6.70
C SER A 17 6.21 -35.26 -7.12
N SER A 18 5.36 -36.09 -6.52
CA SER A 18 5.23 -37.51 -6.87
C SER A 18 4.33 -37.77 -8.10
N LEU A 19 3.47 -36.80 -8.47
CA LEU A 19 2.65 -36.87 -9.69
C LEU A 19 3.42 -36.43 -10.95
N GLU A 20 4.53 -35.70 -10.80
CA GLU A 20 5.35 -35.26 -11.94
C GLU A 20 6.30 -36.35 -12.47
N THR A 21 6.49 -37.45 -11.74
CA THR A 21 7.39 -38.54 -12.17
C THR A 21 6.61 -39.85 -12.34
N GLY A 22 5.86 -39.98 -13.42
CA GLY A 22 5.11 -41.22 -13.65
C GLY A 22 4.27 -41.34 -14.92
N SER A 23 4.74 -40.93 -16.10
CA SER A 23 4.36 -41.60 -17.36
C SER A 23 5.27 -41.26 -18.56
N SER A 24 6.01 -42.30 -18.95
CA SER A 24 6.47 -42.71 -20.28
C SER A 24 7.46 -41.86 -21.08
N SER A 25 8.63 -42.49 -21.30
CA SER A 25 9.30 -42.62 -22.61
C SER A 25 8.49 -42.12 -23.80
N GLY A 26 9.06 -41.16 -24.53
CA GLY A 26 8.53 -40.71 -25.82
C GLY A 26 8.89 -39.27 -26.19
N ASN A 27 10.19 -38.99 -26.39
CA ASN A 27 10.75 -38.01 -27.32
C ASN A 27 10.00 -36.66 -27.55
N GLY A 28 10.59 -35.54 -27.10
CA GLY A 28 10.52 -34.27 -27.82
C GLY A 28 10.01 -33.03 -27.07
N LYS A 29 10.98 -32.22 -26.61
CA LYS A 29 10.99 -30.75 -26.71
C LYS A 29 9.88 -29.98 -25.97
N VAL A 30 10.16 -29.65 -24.71
CA VAL A 30 9.49 -28.58 -23.95
C VAL A 30 9.67 -27.26 -24.70
N GLY A 31 8.61 -26.80 -25.34
CA GLY A 31 8.39 -25.42 -25.71
C GLY A 31 7.11 -24.97 -25.03
N THR A 32 7.20 -23.93 -24.22
CA THR A 32 6.07 -23.30 -23.53
C THR A 32 5.08 -22.80 -24.57
N ALA A 33 4.13 -23.66 -24.96
CA ALA A 33 3.06 -23.30 -25.88
C ALA A 33 2.01 -22.54 -25.09
N SER A 34 1.79 -21.27 -25.46
CA SER A 34 0.58 -20.53 -25.10
C SER A 34 -0.63 -21.43 -25.35
N THR A 35 -1.33 -21.81 -24.28
CA THR A 35 -2.57 -22.55 -24.36
C THR A 35 -3.61 -21.60 -24.97
N LYS A 36 -3.93 -21.79 -26.26
CA LYS A 36 -4.93 -20.96 -26.97
C LYS A 36 -6.37 -21.27 -26.55
N TYR A 37 -6.57 -22.24 -25.66
CA TYR A 37 -7.87 -22.78 -25.27
C TYR A 37 -7.89 -23.04 -23.77
N TYR A 38 -9.05 -22.87 -23.14
CA TYR A 38 -9.28 -23.23 -21.74
C TYR A 38 -9.15 -24.73 -21.55
N ASP A 39 -8.81 -25.13 -20.32
CA ASP A 39 -8.74 -26.54 -19.93
C ASP A 39 -10.12 -27.19 -20.09
N ASP A 40 -10.13 -28.44 -20.54
CA ASP A 40 -11.35 -29.21 -20.82
C ASP A 40 -12.15 -29.47 -19.52
N ILE A 41 -11.53 -29.28 -18.35
CA ILE A 41 -12.13 -29.40 -17.02
C ILE A 41 -12.93 -28.14 -16.62
N TYR A 42 -12.55 -26.94 -17.10
CA TYR A 42 -13.13 -25.67 -16.63
C TYR A 42 -14.60 -25.48 -17.03
N PHE A 43 -15.03 -26.08 -18.15
CA PHE A 43 -16.42 -26.02 -18.65
C PHE A 43 -17.22 -27.33 -18.42
N ASP A 44 -16.67 -28.30 -17.68
CA ASP A 44 -17.32 -29.63 -17.50
C ASP A 44 -18.48 -29.62 -16.48
N SER A 45 -18.67 -28.52 -15.75
CA SER A 45 -19.78 -28.35 -14.78
C SER A 45 -21.05 -27.72 -15.35
N ASP A 46 -21.03 -27.22 -16.59
CA ASP A 46 -22.21 -26.58 -17.23
C ASP A 46 -22.90 -27.49 -18.26
N SER A 47 -22.50 -28.77 -18.34
CA SER A 47 -23.27 -29.77 -19.08
C SER A 47 -24.25 -30.47 -18.14
N GLU A 48 -25.36 -29.81 -17.83
CA GLU A 48 -26.55 -30.50 -17.33
C GLU A 48 -27.03 -31.46 -18.43
N ASP A 49 -26.70 -32.74 -18.28
CA ASP A 49 -27.26 -33.84 -19.05
C ASP A 49 -28.73 -34.06 -18.62
N GLU A 50 -29.64 -33.22 -19.11
CA GLU A 50 -31.08 -33.53 -19.13
C GLU A 50 -31.36 -34.43 -20.34
N ASP A 51 -31.44 -35.73 -20.05
CA ASP A 51 -32.01 -36.83 -20.83
C ASP A 51 -31.39 -37.17 -22.20
N LYS A 52 -30.88 -38.42 -22.34
CA LYS A 52 -31.54 -39.46 -23.16
C LYS A 52 -30.85 -40.83 -23.02
N THR A 53 -31.68 -41.78 -22.68
CA THR A 53 -31.49 -43.23 -22.73
C THR A 53 -30.92 -43.73 -24.06
N ALA A 54 -30.04 -44.73 -23.94
CA ALA A 54 -29.78 -45.83 -24.87
C ALA A 54 -29.27 -45.53 -26.30
N GLN A 55 -28.06 -46.04 -26.53
CA GLN A 55 -27.51 -46.59 -27.79
C GLN A 55 -26.62 -45.72 -28.71
N VAL A 56 -25.44 -46.31 -28.98
CA VAL A 56 -24.52 -46.14 -30.12
C VAL A 56 -23.67 -44.85 -30.13
N SER A 57 -22.45 -45.02 -29.63
CA SER A 57 -21.17 -44.48 -30.15
C SER A 57 -21.25 -43.34 -31.18
N LYS A 58 -21.47 -42.11 -30.70
CA LYS A 58 -21.00 -40.91 -31.36
C LYS A 58 -20.27 -40.05 -30.34
N LYS A 59 -18.93 -40.10 -30.36
CA LYS A 59 -18.08 -39.15 -29.62
C LYS A 59 -18.44 -37.73 -30.07
N LYS A 60 -19.33 -37.07 -29.32
CA LYS A 60 -19.68 -35.66 -29.52
C LYS A 60 -18.40 -34.87 -29.25
N LYS A 61 -17.77 -34.32 -30.28
CA LYS A 61 -16.55 -33.50 -30.14
C LYS A 61 -16.89 -32.31 -29.23
N LYS A 62 -16.33 -32.27 -28.01
CA LYS A 62 -16.43 -31.11 -27.11
C LYS A 62 -15.89 -29.89 -27.89
N LYS A 63 -16.68 -28.81 -27.95
CA LYS A 63 -16.23 -27.55 -28.55
C LYS A 63 -15.19 -26.96 -27.62
N ARG A 64 -13.96 -26.75 -28.10
CA ARG A 64 -12.89 -26.16 -27.29
C ARG A 64 -13.13 -24.66 -27.15
N HIS A 65 -13.19 -24.15 -25.93
CA HIS A 65 -13.34 -22.72 -25.66
C HIS A 65 -11.99 -22.01 -25.84
N ARG A 66 -11.89 -21.12 -26.82
CA ARG A 66 -10.67 -20.34 -27.08
C ARG A 66 -10.53 -19.28 -25.98
N ILE A 67 -9.31 -19.09 -25.46
CA ILE A 67 -9.02 -17.97 -24.57
C ILE A 67 -9.01 -16.69 -25.41
N PRO A 68 -9.84 -15.68 -25.07
CA PRO A 68 -9.84 -14.41 -25.79
C PRO A 68 -8.44 -13.80 -25.81
N THR A 69 -8.03 -13.29 -26.96
CA THR A 69 -6.77 -12.52 -27.04
C THR A 69 -6.94 -11.16 -26.38
N ASN A 70 -5.85 -10.48 -26.01
CA ASN A 70 -5.92 -9.16 -25.37
C ASN A 70 -6.84 -8.18 -26.13
N ASP A 71 -6.76 -8.18 -27.47
CA ASP A 71 -7.60 -7.34 -28.35
C ASP A 71 -9.09 -7.71 -28.35
N GLU A 72 -9.47 -8.88 -27.82
CA GLU A 72 -10.86 -9.34 -27.66
C GLU A 72 -11.39 -9.08 -26.23
N LEU A 73 -10.53 -8.67 -25.29
CA LEU A 73 -10.94 -8.34 -23.93
C LEU A 73 -11.55 -6.93 -23.90
N LEU A 74 -12.67 -6.79 -23.19
CA LEU A 74 -13.31 -5.50 -22.90
C LEU A 74 -12.55 -4.67 -21.85
N TYR A 75 -11.45 -5.21 -21.30
CA TYR A 75 -10.56 -4.57 -20.36
C TYR A 75 -9.10 -4.83 -20.75
N ASP A 76 -8.21 -3.90 -20.41
CA ASP A 76 -6.78 -4.07 -20.64
C ASP A 76 -6.13 -4.70 -19.39
N PRO A 77 -5.62 -5.95 -19.47
CA PRO A 77 -5.00 -6.67 -18.36
C PRO A 77 -3.67 -6.05 -17.92
N GLU A 78 -3.04 -5.20 -18.74
CA GLU A 78 -1.78 -4.54 -18.40
C GLU A 78 -1.99 -3.13 -17.81
N LYS A 79 -3.22 -2.62 -17.83
CA LYS A 79 -3.51 -1.26 -17.37
C LYS A 79 -3.09 -1.04 -15.92
N ASP A 80 -3.46 -1.95 -15.02
CA ASP A 80 -3.12 -1.86 -13.61
C ASP A 80 -1.60 -1.88 -13.39
N ASN A 81 -0.88 -2.70 -14.16
CA ASN A 81 0.58 -2.76 -14.11
C ASN A 81 1.22 -1.44 -14.56
N ARG A 82 0.68 -0.80 -15.61
CA ARG A 82 1.14 0.50 -16.09
C ARG A 82 0.87 1.60 -15.08
N ASP A 83 -0.32 1.60 -14.48
CA ASP A 83 -0.72 2.57 -13.47
C ASP A 83 0.13 2.43 -12.19
N GLN A 84 0.38 1.20 -11.73
CA GLN A 84 1.28 0.92 -10.61
C GLN A 84 2.70 1.41 -10.90
N ALA A 85 3.24 1.13 -12.09
CA ALA A 85 4.57 1.58 -12.48
C ALA A 85 4.69 3.11 -12.49
N TRP A 86 3.63 3.81 -12.91
CA TRP A 86 3.56 5.27 -12.90
C TRP A 86 3.54 5.83 -11.46
N VAL A 87 2.72 5.26 -10.57
CA VAL A 87 2.68 5.65 -9.14
C VAL A 87 4.04 5.42 -8.48
N ASP A 88 4.68 4.27 -8.74
CA ASP A 88 6.00 3.96 -8.21
C ASP A 88 7.07 4.90 -8.75
N ALA A 89 7.01 5.27 -10.03
CA ALA A 89 7.90 6.27 -10.60
C ALA A 89 7.71 7.64 -9.92
N ARG A 90 6.47 8.03 -9.64
CA ARG A 90 6.16 9.27 -8.91
C ARG A 90 6.72 9.25 -7.48
N ARG A 91 6.49 8.16 -6.74
CA ARG A 91 7.04 7.97 -5.38
C ARG A 91 8.57 7.96 -5.37
N ARG A 92 9.19 7.30 -6.35
CA ARG A 92 10.66 7.30 -6.52
C ARG A 92 11.24 8.70 -6.70
N GLY A 93 10.55 9.59 -7.41
CA GLY A 93 10.98 10.97 -7.61
C GLY A 93 11.08 11.78 -6.31
N TYR A 94 10.28 11.43 -5.30
CA TYR A 94 10.25 12.10 -4.01
C TYR A 94 11.35 11.64 -3.05
N HIS A 95 11.71 10.36 -3.03
CA HIS A 95 12.71 9.81 -2.08
C HIS A 95 14.18 10.21 -2.32
N GLY A 96 14.48 11.20 -3.17
CA GLY A 96 15.71 11.98 -3.08
C GLY A 96 17.06 11.25 -3.23
N PHE A 97 17.14 10.02 -3.73
CA PHE A 97 18.41 9.44 -4.16
C PHE A 97 18.60 9.56 -5.67
N GLY A 98 19.00 10.76 -6.10
CA GLY A 98 19.76 10.99 -7.33
C GLY A 98 21.14 10.30 -7.34
N ILE A 99 21.28 9.12 -6.76
CA ILE A 99 22.37 8.21 -7.12
C ILE A 99 21.81 7.33 -8.21
N GLN A 100 22.27 7.62 -9.41
CA GLN A 100 22.35 6.71 -10.53
C GLN A 100 22.77 5.32 -9.99
N ARG A 101 21.82 4.47 -9.63
CA ARG A 101 22.02 3.04 -9.70
C ARG A 101 21.64 2.68 -11.12
N PRO A 102 22.59 2.66 -12.06
CA PRO A 102 22.32 1.97 -13.29
C PRO A 102 21.96 0.54 -12.85
N ARG A 103 20.84 0.00 -13.35
CA ARG A 103 20.53 -1.45 -13.32
C ARG A 103 19.66 -2.02 -12.18
N GLN A 104 18.88 -1.25 -11.42
CA GLN A 104 17.78 -1.83 -10.60
C GLN A 104 16.40 -1.38 -11.09
N GLN A 105 16.00 -1.84 -12.26
CA GLN A 105 14.69 -1.54 -12.87
C GLN A 105 13.49 -2.21 -12.17
N GLN A 106 13.67 -2.91 -11.04
CA GLN A 106 12.60 -3.75 -10.47
C GLN A 106 12.56 -3.83 -8.94
N GLN A 107 13.33 -3.02 -8.21
CA GLN A 107 13.16 -3.00 -6.75
C GLN A 107 11.80 -2.35 -6.43
N PRO A 108 10.90 -3.06 -5.72
CA PRO A 108 9.65 -2.47 -5.28
C PRO A 108 9.95 -1.26 -4.40
N VAL A 109 9.19 -0.19 -4.59
CA VAL A 109 9.28 0.98 -3.71
C VAL A 109 8.90 0.58 -2.28
N PRO A 110 9.45 1.26 -1.26
CA PRO A 110 9.02 1.04 0.11
C PRO A 110 7.49 1.12 0.23
N ASN A 111 6.94 0.29 1.10
CA ASN A 111 5.50 0.28 1.34
C ASN A 111 5.11 1.58 2.06
N SER A 112 4.20 2.33 1.47
CA SER A 112 3.50 3.45 2.12
C SER A 112 2.34 2.91 2.95
N ASP A 113 2.04 3.52 4.10
CA ASP A 113 0.98 3.01 4.98
C ASP A 113 -0.44 3.23 4.43
N ALA A 114 -0.65 4.33 3.70
CA ALA A 114 -1.93 4.69 3.11
C ALA A 114 -1.79 5.67 1.93
N VAL A 115 -2.85 5.76 1.13
CA VAL A 115 -3.09 6.91 0.23
C VAL A 115 -4.05 7.87 0.92
N LEU A 116 -3.68 9.16 0.97
CA LEU A 116 -4.47 10.19 1.65
C LEU A 116 -5.26 11.02 0.63
N ASN A 117 -6.56 11.16 0.86
CA ASN A 117 -7.48 11.93 0.04
C ASN A 117 -8.15 13.04 0.85
N CYS A 118 -8.50 14.14 0.17
CA CYS A 118 -9.22 15.25 0.75
C CYS A 118 -10.64 14.84 1.16
N PRO A 119 -11.13 15.17 2.36
CA PRO A 119 -12.46 14.78 2.80
C PRO A 119 -13.59 15.50 2.02
N ALA A 120 -13.35 16.68 1.47
CA ALA A 120 -14.37 17.47 0.78
C ALA A 120 -14.47 17.14 -0.72
N CYS A 121 -13.34 17.05 -1.42
CA CYS A 121 -13.30 16.87 -2.88
C CYS A 121 -12.72 15.52 -3.33
N MET A 122 -12.29 14.65 -2.41
CA MET A 122 -11.69 13.34 -2.69
C MET A 122 -10.38 13.39 -3.51
N THR A 123 -9.84 14.58 -3.79
CA THR A 123 -8.55 14.73 -4.44
C THR A 123 -7.44 14.08 -3.64
N THR A 124 -6.57 13.34 -4.31
CA THR A 124 -5.40 12.72 -3.69
C THR A 124 -4.41 13.78 -3.22
N LEU A 125 -4.08 13.75 -1.94
CA LEU A 125 -3.18 14.69 -1.27
C LEU A 125 -1.80 14.09 -1.06
N CYS A 126 -1.71 12.77 -0.84
CA CYS A 126 -0.46 12.10 -0.59
C CYS A 126 -0.50 10.62 -1.01
N LEU A 127 0.56 10.17 -1.67
CA LEU A 127 0.75 8.77 -2.09
C LEU A 127 1.74 8.02 -1.20
N ASP A 128 2.53 8.74 -0.39
CA ASP A 128 3.54 8.16 0.48
C ASP A 128 3.52 8.83 1.86
N CYS A 129 2.94 8.13 2.82
CA CYS A 129 2.80 8.61 4.18
C CYS A 129 3.11 7.50 5.17
N GLN A 130 3.50 7.93 6.36
CA GLN A 130 3.70 7.11 7.54
C GLN A 130 2.60 7.42 8.54
N ARG A 131 1.97 6.39 9.09
CA ARG A 131 0.96 6.54 10.14
C ARG A 131 1.61 7.04 11.44
N HIS A 132 0.95 7.98 12.12
CA HIS A 132 1.44 8.46 13.41
C HIS A 132 1.37 7.36 14.47
N GLU A 133 2.41 7.22 15.30
CA GLU A 133 2.56 6.14 16.28
C GLU A 133 1.46 6.18 17.36
N SER A 134 1.17 7.37 17.90
CA SER A 134 0.16 7.55 18.94
C SER A 134 -1.27 7.67 18.40
N TYR A 135 -1.43 8.17 17.17
CA TYR A 135 -2.73 8.59 16.63
C TYR A 135 -2.98 7.90 15.30
N LYS A 136 -3.76 6.84 15.36
CA LYS A 136 -4.07 5.98 14.21
C LYS A 136 -4.77 6.69 13.04
N THR A 137 -5.37 7.84 13.27
CA THR A 137 -6.06 8.64 12.23
C THR A 137 -5.18 9.74 11.66
N GLN A 138 -3.98 9.93 12.19
CA GLN A 138 -3.04 10.95 11.75
C GLN A 138 -1.91 10.33 10.95
N TYR A 139 -1.40 11.09 10.00
CA TYR A 139 -0.36 10.65 9.08
C TYR A 139 0.70 11.74 8.93
N ARG A 140 1.94 11.30 8.78
CA ARG A 140 3.11 12.15 8.53
C ARG A 140 3.58 11.89 7.12
N ALA A 141 3.88 12.96 6.38
CA ALA A 141 4.42 12.83 5.03
C ALA A 141 5.49 13.89 4.79
N MET A 142 6.50 13.53 4.01
CA MET A 142 7.52 14.48 3.53
C MET A 142 7.06 15.18 2.24
N PHE A 143 6.31 14.48 1.40
CA PHE A 143 5.92 14.97 0.08
C PHE A 143 4.41 14.91 -0.09
N VAL A 144 3.84 15.99 -0.61
CA VAL A 144 2.40 16.15 -0.82
C VAL A 144 2.13 16.65 -2.23
N MET A 145 0.91 16.42 -2.70
CA MET A 145 0.39 16.98 -3.94
C MET A 145 -0.95 17.64 -3.66
N ASN A 146 -1.33 18.62 -4.49
CA ASN A 146 -2.63 19.29 -4.37
C ASN A 146 -2.85 19.95 -2.98
N CYS A 147 -1.75 20.39 -2.35
CA CYS A 147 -1.71 21.06 -1.06
C CYS A 147 -1.01 22.43 -1.19
N SER A 148 -1.52 23.42 -0.45
CA SER A 148 -0.96 24.77 -0.33
C SER A 148 -0.70 25.08 1.14
N VAL A 149 0.47 25.64 1.45
CA VAL A 149 0.86 25.98 2.84
C VAL A 149 0.63 27.46 3.05
N ASN A 150 -0.21 27.81 4.02
CA ASN A 150 -0.41 29.20 4.41
C ASN A 150 0.65 29.58 5.45
N LYS A 151 1.70 30.28 5.01
CA LYS A 151 2.80 30.73 5.89
C LYS A 151 2.48 31.99 6.68
N GLU A 152 1.36 32.65 6.37
CA GLU A 152 0.94 33.88 7.04
C GLU A 152 0.30 33.60 8.40
N GLU A 153 -0.32 32.43 8.53
CA GLU A 153 -0.94 31.96 9.75
C GLU A 153 0.01 31.03 10.52
N VAL A 154 0.20 31.32 11.80
CA VAL A 154 1.06 30.54 12.70
C VAL A 154 0.22 30.00 13.84
N LEU A 155 0.07 28.68 13.86
CA LEU A 155 -0.52 27.92 14.96
C LEU A 155 0.59 27.60 15.97
N ARG A 156 0.39 28.02 17.22
CA ARG A 156 1.27 27.72 18.35
C ARG A 156 0.57 26.73 19.28
N TYR A 157 1.13 25.53 19.41
CA TYR A 157 0.63 24.57 20.38
C TYR A 157 1.24 24.86 21.75
N LYS A 158 0.41 25.15 22.76
CA LYS A 158 0.86 25.20 24.13
C LYS A 158 0.97 23.77 24.64
N THR A 159 2.20 23.28 24.84
CA THR A 159 2.44 22.07 25.63
C THR A 159 1.73 22.24 26.98
N PRO A 160 0.84 21.31 27.38
CA PRO A 160 0.16 21.43 28.66
C PRO A 160 1.19 21.24 29.76
N GLU A 161 1.63 22.34 30.36
CA GLU A 161 2.52 22.29 31.52
C GLU A 161 1.94 21.33 32.59
N ASN A 162 2.79 20.40 33.00
CA ASN A 162 2.59 19.40 34.03
C ASN A 162 1.71 19.88 35.21
N ARG A 163 0.43 19.48 35.20
CA ARG A 163 -0.55 19.65 36.29
C ARG A 163 -0.25 18.83 37.56
N LYS A 164 1.02 18.52 37.86
CA LYS A 164 1.42 17.64 38.97
C LYS A 164 2.60 18.15 39.81
N LYS A 165 2.69 19.43 40.16
CA LYS A 165 3.58 19.89 41.26
C LYS A 165 3.02 21.07 42.04
N LYS A 166 1.90 20.90 42.76
CA LYS A 166 1.51 21.83 43.85
C LYS A 166 0.71 21.14 44.95
N ARG A 167 1.36 20.26 45.73
CA ARG A 167 0.99 19.97 47.13
C ARG A 167 2.27 19.60 47.90
N GLY A 168 2.78 20.52 48.72
CA GLY A 168 3.88 20.24 49.65
C GLY A 168 4.76 21.47 49.91
N HIS A 169 4.45 22.21 50.98
CA HIS A 169 5.13 23.43 51.40
C HIS A 169 6.34 23.09 52.29
N LYS A 170 7.44 23.85 52.13
CA LYS A 170 8.39 24.33 53.18
C LYS A 170 9.67 23.51 53.49
N LYS A 171 10.83 23.91 52.92
CA LYS A 171 11.99 24.50 53.67
C LYS A 171 13.18 24.88 52.75
N MET A 172 13.53 26.18 52.82
CA MET A 172 14.88 26.77 53.02
C MET A 172 16.03 26.56 52.00
N ARG A 173 16.33 27.67 51.28
CA ARG A 173 17.63 28.30 50.93
C ARG A 173 18.81 27.44 50.44
N SER A 174 19.27 27.71 49.20
CA SER A 174 20.58 28.34 48.91
C SER A 174 20.72 28.68 47.42
N ASN A 175 21.38 29.81 47.13
CA ASN A 175 21.76 30.32 45.81
C ASN A 175 22.60 29.31 45.01
N HIS A 176 22.47 29.36 43.68
CA HIS A 176 23.53 29.73 42.71
C HIS A 176 23.40 28.88 41.43
N GLU A 177 23.15 29.60 40.33
CA GLU A 177 23.47 29.28 38.93
C GLU A 177 23.17 27.87 38.42
N ASP A 178 21.93 27.65 37.97
CA ASP A 178 21.58 26.69 36.91
C ASP A 178 20.23 27.09 36.28
N ALA A 179 20.08 28.39 35.98
CA ALA A 179 18.89 28.98 35.37
C ALA A 179 19.11 29.35 33.89
N ALA A 180 20.16 28.80 33.26
CA ALA A 180 20.54 29.10 31.88
C ALA A 180 20.46 27.89 30.92
N GLU A 181 20.24 26.65 31.41
CA GLU A 181 20.17 25.46 30.54
C GLU A 181 18.74 24.91 30.34
N GLN A 182 17.71 25.61 30.82
CA GLN A 182 16.29 25.23 30.62
C GLN A 182 15.52 26.15 29.67
N ALA A 183 16.24 27.00 28.92
CA ALA A 183 15.65 27.98 28.00
C ALA A 183 15.82 27.64 26.51
N GLU A 184 16.46 26.52 26.16
CA GLU A 184 16.75 26.16 24.76
C GLU A 184 15.84 25.05 24.19
N THR A 185 15.01 24.40 25.01
CA THR A 185 14.07 23.35 24.55
C THR A 185 12.62 23.81 24.46
N ASP A 186 12.32 25.07 24.80
CA ASP A 186 10.97 25.65 24.74
C ASP A 186 10.79 26.45 23.44
N VAL A 187 11.39 25.93 22.36
CA VAL A 187 11.22 26.45 21.01
C VAL A 187 9.78 26.17 20.61
N GLU A 188 8.88 27.10 20.91
CA GLU A 188 7.46 27.03 20.57
C GLU A 188 7.29 26.37 19.18
N GLU A 189 6.69 25.18 19.15
CA GLU A 189 6.44 24.45 17.92
C GLU A 189 5.48 25.29 17.07
N ILE A 190 6.01 25.80 15.95
CA ILE A 190 5.30 26.69 15.03
C ILE A 190 4.82 25.82 13.89
N TYR A 191 3.51 25.78 13.72
CA TYR A 191 2.86 25.03 12.68
C TYR A 191 2.15 25.98 11.71
N HIS A 192 2.24 25.67 10.42
CA HIS A 192 1.56 26.43 9.36
C HIS A 192 0.42 25.59 8.78
N PRO A 193 -0.81 26.10 8.68
CA PRO A 193 -1.92 25.32 8.16
C PRO A 193 -1.73 25.01 6.67
N VAL A 194 -2.18 23.82 6.29
CA VAL A 194 -2.07 23.27 4.94
C VAL A 194 -3.47 22.99 4.41
N MET A 195 -3.78 23.63 3.29
CA MET A 195 -5.09 23.59 2.65
C MET A 195 -5.02 22.85 1.31
N CYS A 196 -6.07 22.09 1.00
CA CYS A 196 -6.22 21.49 -0.33
C CYS A 196 -6.35 22.59 -1.40
N THR A 197 -5.62 22.46 -2.52
CA THR A 197 -5.64 23.43 -3.62
C THR A 197 -6.96 23.49 -4.36
N GLU A 198 -7.72 22.38 -4.39
CA GLU A 198 -8.96 22.28 -5.16
C GLU A 198 -10.18 22.88 -4.42
N CYS A 199 -10.25 22.68 -3.10
CA CYS A 199 -11.44 23.03 -2.31
C CYS A 199 -11.14 23.89 -1.08
N SER A 200 -9.88 24.30 -0.88
CA SER A 200 -9.42 25.15 0.23
C SER A 200 -9.72 24.59 1.63
N THR A 201 -10.03 23.30 1.75
CA THR A 201 -10.26 22.64 3.05
C THR A 201 -8.92 22.47 3.78
N GLU A 202 -8.88 22.80 5.06
CA GLU A 202 -7.73 22.53 5.93
C GLU A 202 -7.62 21.03 6.20
N VAL A 203 -6.46 20.47 5.83
CA VAL A 203 -6.22 19.01 5.82
C VAL A 203 -5.02 18.60 6.68
N ALA A 204 -4.07 19.51 6.89
CA ALA A 204 -2.83 19.25 7.60
C ALA A 204 -2.22 20.52 8.20
N VAL A 205 -1.16 20.34 8.97
CA VAL A 205 -0.21 21.39 9.35
C VAL A 205 1.21 21.04 8.90
N TYR A 206 2.02 22.05 8.67
CA TYR A 206 3.41 21.97 8.23
C TYR A 206 4.34 22.49 9.33
N ASP A 207 5.30 21.64 9.71
CA ASP A 207 6.22 21.90 10.82
C ASP A 207 7.60 22.42 10.33
N LYS A 208 8.45 22.82 11.26
CA LYS A 208 9.83 23.30 11.03
C LYS A 208 10.75 22.24 10.42
N ASP A 209 10.49 20.97 10.72
CA ASP A 209 11.25 19.83 10.16
C ASP A 209 10.84 19.50 8.71
N GLU A 210 10.09 20.38 8.06
CA GLU A 210 9.58 20.21 6.70
C GLU A 210 8.64 19.01 6.54
N VAL A 211 7.98 18.59 7.63
CA VAL A 211 7.03 17.46 7.67
C VAL A 211 5.59 17.95 7.69
N PHE A 212 4.75 17.32 6.86
CA PHE A 212 3.31 17.50 6.85
C PHE A 212 2.63 16.53 7.82
N HIS A 213 1.83 17.07 8.74
CA HIS A 213 1.03 16.33 9.70
C HIS A 213 -0.45 16.42 9.32
N PHE A 214 -1.00 15.35 8.77
CA PHE A 214 -2.40 15.23 8.37
C PHE A 214 -3.27 14.71 9.52
N PHE A 215 -4.42 15.34 9.73
CA PHE A 215 -5.39 14.95 10.76
C PHE A 215 -6.85 14.94 10.26
N ASN A 216 -7.16 15.61 9.16
CA ASN A 216 -8.50 15.66 8.57
C ASN A 216 -8.46 15.12 7.12
N VAL A 217 -8.19 13.82 6.99
CA VAL A 217 -8.02 13.14 5.69
C VAL A 217 -8.72 11.80 5.65
N LEU A 218 -9.05 11.36 4.45
CA LEU A 218 -9.54 10.01 4.17
C LEU A 218 -8.37 9.13 3.75
N ALA A 219 -8.10 8.08 4.53
CA ALA A 219 -7.02 7.15 4.27
C ALA A 219 -7.55 5.89 3.58
N SER A 220 -6.97 5.54 2.44
CA SER A 220 -7.20 4.28 1.73
C SER A 220 -6.00 3.36 1.97
N HIS A 221 -6.25 2.20 2.56
CA HIS A 221 -5.26 1.16 2.79
C HIS A 221 -5.39 0.07 1.73
N SER A 222 -4.24 -0.45 1.25
CA SER A 222 -4.14 -1.57 0.30
C SER A 222 -3.79 -2.87 1.01
#